data_AF-A0A9X8GJY9-F1
#
_entry.id   AF-A0A9X8GJY9-F1
#
_cell.length_a   1.000
_cell.length_b   1.000
_cell.length_c   1.000
_cell.angle_alpha   90.00
_cell.angle_beta   90.00
_cell.angle_gamma   90.00
#
_symmetry.space_group_name_H-M   'P 1'
#
loop_
_entity.id
_entity.type
_entity.pdbx_description
1 polymer ?
#
loop_
_entity_poly.entity_id
_entity_poly.type
_entity_poly.pdbx_seq_one_letter_code
_entity_poly.pdbx_strand_id
1 'polypeptide(L)'
;MVLSSLLFFLGASLASFFVLVGERVSKQESIVLPRSHCSYCQHELRWSELVPVFSYCFLKGRCLYCFNHIGHASTLWELFSGLLFMLLYSLEVNTLQGVLFCLVWFILLSRLNQTDY
;
A
#
# COMPACT_ATOMS: atom_id res chain seq x y z
N MET A 1 17.75 2.85 13.76
CA MET A 1 17.93 2.85 12.28
C MET A 1 17.41 1.56 11.65
N VAL A 2 18.03 0.40 11.86
CA VAL A 2 17.58 -0.86 11.21
C VAL A 2 16.12 -1.22 11.54
N LEU A 3 15.74 -1.19 12.82
CA LEU A 3 14.37 -1.52 13.23
C LEU A 3 13.33 -0.54 12.66
N SER A 4 13.62 0.76 12.64
CA SER A 4 12.76 1.79 12.05
C SER A 4 12.53 1.52 10.56
N SER A 5 13.59 1.18 9.81
CA SER A 5 13.45 0.81 8.39
C SER A 5 12.57 -0.42 8.18
N LEU A 6 12.70 -1.46 9.02
CA LEU A 6 11.82 -2.64 8.94
C LEU A 6 10.35 -2.26 9.19
N LEU A 7 10.09 -1.38 10.16
CA LEU A 7 8.74 -0.88 10.45
C LEU A 7 8.17 -0.04 9.32
N PHE A 8 9.00 0.74 8.62
CA PHE A 8 8.59 1.46 7.41
C PHE A 8 8.05 0.49 6.35
N PHE A 9 8.83 -0.54 6.02
CA PHE A 9 8.45 -1.53 5.01
C PHE A 9 7.21 -2.32 5.42
N LEU A 10 7.07 -2.62 6.71
CA LEU A 10 5.88 -3.27 7.25
C LEU A 10 4.63 -2.38 7.07
N GLY A 11 4.70 -1.12 7.49
CA GLY A 11 3.62 -0.15 7.35
C GLY A 11 3.23 0.09 5.89
N ALA A 12 4.22 0.22 5.01
CA ALA A 12 4.00 0.38 3.56
C ALA A 12 3.34 -0.85 2.94
N SER A 13 3.77 -2.06 3.31
CA SER A 13 3.20 -3.32 2.80
C SER A 13 1.75 -3.51 3.25
N LEU A 14 1.45 -3.21 4.52
CA LEU A 14 0.09 -3.26 5.03
C LEU A 14 -0.81 -2.24 4.32
N ALA A 15 -0.34 -1.01 4.09
CA ALA A 15 -1.10 0.00 3.37
C ALA A 15 -1.43 -0.43 1.94
N SER A 16 -0.45 -0.97 1.21
CA SER A 16 -0.65 -1.52 -0.14
C SER A 16 -1.76 -2.58 -0.16
N PHE A 17 -1.76 -3.48 0.83
CA PHE A 17 -2.79 -4.50 0.98
C PHE A 17 -4.17 -3.91 1.30
N PHE A 18 -4.28 -2.98 2.25
CA PHE A 18 -5.55 -2.39 2.64
C PHE A 18 -6.17 -1.49 1.57
N VAL A 19 -5.35 -0.81 0.77
CA VAL A 19 -5.81 -0.07 -0.43
C VAL A 19 -6.47 -1.03 -1.42
N LEU A 20 -5.79 -2.14 -1.75
CA LEU A 20 -6.32 -3.18 -2.63
C LEU A 20 -7.59 -3.82 -2.07
N VAL A 21 -7.65 -4.11 -0.77
CA VAL A 21 -8.86 -4.63 -0.11
C VAL A 21 -10.01 -3.63 -0.24
N GLY A 22 -9.77 -2.34 0.02
CA GLY A 22 -10.79 -1.30 -0.11
C GLY A 22 -11.39 -1.25 -1.53
N GLU A 23 -10.53 -1.30 -2.54
CA GLU A 23 -10.93 -1.30 -3.95
C GLU A 23 -11.77 -2.54 -4.31
N ARG A 24 -11.28 -3.74 -3.98
CA ARG A 24 -11.96 -5.00 -4.32
C ARG A 24 -13.28 -5.19 -3.57
N VAL A 25 -13.33 -4.78 -2.30
CA VAL A 25 -14.58 -4.80 -1.52
C VAL A 25 -15.62 -3.87 -2.13
N SER A 26 -15.23 -2.69 -2.61
CA SER A 26 -16.14 -1.77 -3.32
C SER A 26 -16.72 -2.41 -4.58
N LYS A 27 -15.87 -3.10 -5.35
CA LYS A 27 -16.24 -3.76 -6.62
C LYS A 27 -16.88 -5.15 -6.44
N GLN A 28 -17.06 -5.62 -5.21
CA GLN A 28 -17.50 -7.00 -4.88
C GLN A 28 -16.63 -8.10 -5.51
N GLU A 29 -15.34 -7.80 -5.71
CA GLU A 29 -14.36 -8.73 -6.26
C GLU A 29 -13.69 -9.55 -5.15
N SER A 30 -13.17 -10.72 -5.51
CA SER A 30 -12.42 -11.55 -4.56
C SER A 30 -11.08 -10.90 -4.18
N ILE A 31 -10.78 -10.82 -2.89
CA ILE A 31 -9.52 -10.26 -2.37
C ILE A 31 -8.31 -11.12 -2.79
N VAL A 32 -8.52 -12.42 -3.01
CA VAL A 32 -7.44 -13.39 -3.27
C VAL A 32 -7.17 -13.57 -4.76
N LEU A 33 -8.22 -13.54 -5.60
CA LEU A 33 -8.15 -13.83 -7.03
C LEU A 33 -8.93 -12.78 -7.83
N PRO A 34 -8.43 -12.32 -8.99
CA PRO A 34 -7.15 -12.64 -9.62
C PRO A 34 -5.96 -11.98 -8.91
N ARG A 35 -4.73 -12.32 -9.31
CA ARG A 35 -3.52 -11.62 -8.84
C ARG A 35 -3.53 -10.16 -9.32
N SER A 36 -2.72 -9.31 -8.67
CA SER A 36 -2.52 -7.94 -9.13
C SER A 36 -2.05 -7.92 -10.57
N HIS A 37 -2.75 -7.19 -11.42
CA HIS A 37 -2.48 -7.11 -12.86
C HIS A 37 -2.59 -5.67 -13.33
N CYS A 38 -1.93 -5.37 -14.45
CA CYS A 38 -2.06 -4.06 -15.08
C CYS A 38 -3.47 -3.91 -15.68
N SER A 39 -4.14 -2.80 -15.37
CA SER A 39 -5.50 -2.50 -15.86
C SER A 39 -5.60 -2.40 -17.39
N TYR A 40 -4.48 -2.15 -18.08
CA TYR A 40 -4.45 -1.91 -19.53
C TYR A 40 -4.01 -3.14 -20.34
N CYS A 41 -2.91 -3.78 -19.96
CA CYS A 41 -2.37 -4.93 -20.70
C CYS A 41 -2.67 -6.28 -20.05
N GLN A 42 -3.33 -6.28 -18.88
CA GLN A 42 -3.67 -7.49 -18.13
C GLN A 42 -2.46 -8.35 -17.75
N HIS A 43 -1.24 -7.79 -17.83
CA HIS A 43 -0.04 -8.45 -17.38
C HIS A 43 -0.10 -8.65 -15.86
N GLU A 44 0.09 -9.90 -15.41
CA GLU A 44 0.23 -10.21 -13.99
C GLU A 44 1.53 -9.63 -13.44
N LEU A 45 1.42 -8.74 -12.45
CA LEU A 45 2.56 -8.08 -11.84
C LEU A 45 3.42 -9.10 -11.06
N ARG A 46 4.72 -9.08 -11.32
CA ARG A 46 5.68 -9.89 -10.57
C ARG A 46 5.81 -9.35 -9.14
N TRP A 47 6.26 -10.21 -8.22
CA TRP A 47 6.56 -9.82 -6.85
C TRP A 47 7.50 -8.61 -6.73
N SER A 48 8.49 -8.48 -7.64
CA SER A 48 9.38 -7.32 -7.72
C SER A 48 8.66 -6.01 -8.11
N GLU A 49 7.56 -6.10 -8.85
CA GLU A 49 6.72 -4.95 -9.25
C GLU A 49 5.70 -4.58 -8.17
N LEU A 50 5.54 -5.43 -7.16
CA LEU A 50 4.65 -5.23 -6.00
C LEU A 50 5.38 -4.69 -4.77
N VAL A 51 6.70 -4.49 -4.84
CA VAL A 51 7.47 -3.97 -3.70
C VAL A 51 7.06 -2.51 -3.43
N PRO A 52 6.45 -2.20 -2.26
CA PRO A 52 5.89 -0.88 -1.97
C PRO A 52 6.92 0.23 -2.14
N VAL A 53 6.51 1.37 -2.68
CA VAL A 53 7.33 2.57 -2.96
C VAL A 53 8.46 2.34 -3.99
N PHE A 54 9.26 1.28 -3.84
CA PHE A 54 10.40 0.98 -4.69
C PHE A 54 9.97 0.62 -6.11
N SER A 55 8.97 -0.25 -6.28
CA SER A 55 8.52 -0.64 -7.61
C SER A 55 8.09 0.58 -8.39
N TYR A 56 7.27 1.44 -7.79
CA TYR A 56 6.81 2.69 -8.38
C TYR A 56 7.97 3.62 -8.77
N CYS A 57 8.97 3.81 -7.91
CA CYS A 57 10.15 4.64 -8.20
C CYS A 57 10.99 4.08 -9.37
N PHE A 58 11.24 2.77 -9.40
CA PHE A 58 12.00 2.13 -10.48
C PHE A 58 11.24 2.12 -11.81
N LEU A 59 9.94 1.87 -11.75
CA LEU A 59 9.03 1.85 -12.88
C LEU A 59 8.66 3.26 -13.37
N LYS A 60 9.01 4.30 -12.61
CA LYS A 60 8.60 5.71 -12.82
C LYS A 60 7.09 5.84 -12.99
N GLY A 61 6.32 5.04 -12.24
CA GLY A 61 4.87 4.98 -12.32
C GLY A 61 4.32 4.44 -13.63
N ARG A 62 5.06 3.58 -14.34
CA ARG A 62 4.61 2.99 -15.62
C ARG A 62 4.74 1.47 -15.62
N CYS A 63 3.81 0.78 -16.26
CA CYS A 63 3.94 -0.66 -16.47
C CYS A 63 5.15 -0.97 -17.35
N LEU A 64 5.95 -1.99 -16.99
CA LEU A 64 7.12 -2.44 -17.77
C LEU A 64 6.78 -2.91 -19.18
N TYR A 65 5.54 -3.38 -19.38
CA TYR A 65 5.13 -4.04 -20.62
C TYR A 65 4.43 -3.10 -21.58
N CYS A 66 3.46 -2.32 -21.10
CA CYS A 66 2.68 -1.41 -21.95
C CYS A 66 3.07 0.06 -21.80
N PHE A 67 3.99 0.39 -20.87
CA PHE A 67 4.42 1.75 -20.55
C PHE A 67 3.30 2.69 -20.09
N ASN A 68 2.10 2.16 -19.86
CA ASN A 68 0.99 2.97 -19.42
C ASN A 68 1.09 3.26 -17.92
N HIS A 69 0.46 4.35 -17.52
CA HIS A 69 0.61 4.93 -16.22
C HIS A 69 -0.11 4.11 -15.13
N ILE A 70 0.60 3.83 -14.04
CA ILE A 70 0.07 3.17 -12.84
C ILE A 70 -0.33 4.27 -11.87
N GLY A 71 -1.50 4.15 -11.21
CA GLY A 71 -2.02 5.17 -10.31
C GLY A 71 -1.09 5.46 -9.13
N HIS A 72 -0.83 6.74 -8.86
CA HIS A 72 0.10 7.21 -7.81
C HIS A 72 -0.48 7.16 -6.40
N ALA A 73 -1.81 7.14 -6.29
CA ALA A 73 -2.51 7.26 -5.02
C ALA A 73 -2.12 6.14 -4.04
N SER A 74 -2.06 4.89 -4.52
CA SER A 74 -1.64 3.75 -3.70
C SER A 74 -0.22 3.93 -3.15
N THR A 75 0.72 4.36 -4.00
CA THR A 75 2.11 4.60 -3.58
C THR A 75 2.25 5.72 -2.56
N LEU A 76 1.43 6.77 -2.66
CA LEU A 76 1.39 7.83 -1.65
C LEU A 76 0.91 7.30 -0.29
N TRP A 77 -0.12 6.44 -0.29
CA TRP A 77 -0.61 5.79 0.93
C TRP A 77 0.41 4.82 1.54
N GLU A 78 1.16 4.10 0.72
CA GLU A 78 2.29 3.25 1.15
C GLU A 78 3.37 4.08 1.85
N LEU A 79 3.81 5.17 1.21
CA LEU A 79 4.83 6.06 1.76
C LEU A 79 4.37 6.69 3.08
N PHE A 80 3.14 7.21 3.11
CA PHE A 80 2.58 7.85 4.30
C PHE A 80 2.48 6.86 5.46
N SER A 81 1.96 5.66 5.22
CA SER A 81 1.80 4.64 6.26
C SER A 81 3.13 4.10 6.77
N GLY A 82 4.12 3.93 5.88
CA GLY A 82 5.47 3.58 6.29
C GLY A 82 6.10 4.65 7.19
N LEU A 83 5.98 5.93 6.80
CA LEU A 83 6.50 7.05 7.60
C LEU A 83 5.79 7.15 8.96
N LEU A 84 4.48 6.92 8.98
CA LEU A 84 3.67 6.90 10.19
C LEU A 84 4.16 5.84 11.18
N PHE A 85 4.45 4.62 10.72
CA PHE A 85 5.01 3.55 11.56
C PHE A 85 6.39 3.92 12.12
N MET A 86 7.26 4.51 11.31
CA MET A 86 8.55 5.01 11.79
C MET A 86 8.39 6.11 12.83
N LEU A 87 7.43 7.01 12.65
CA LEU A 87 7.17 8.12 13.56
C LEU A 87 6.64 7.62 14.91
N LEU A 88 5.66 6.71 14.91
CA LEU A 88 5.12 6.10 16.14
C LEU A 88 6.22 5.42 16.96
N TYR A 89 7.14 4.74 16.29
CA TYR A 89 8.29 4.13 16.94
C TYR A 89 9.26 5.18 17.50
N SER A 90 9.53 6.25 16.74
CA SER A 90 10.48 7.30 17.14
C SER A 90 9.96 8.18 18.30
N LEU A 91 8.64 8.29 18.44
CA LEU A 91 7.98 9.03 19.52
C LEU A 91 7.76 8.17 20.79
N GLU A 92 8.28 6.93 20.81
CA GLU A 92 8.15 5.99 21.93
C GLU A 92 6.70 5.81 22.42
N VAL A 93 5.75 5.82 21.47
CA VAL A 93 4.32 5.67 21.78
C VAL A 93 4.09 4.32 22.45
N ASN A 94 3.27 4.29 23.50
CA ASN A 94 2.90 3.06 24.19
C ASN A 94 2.34 2.02 23.21
N THR A 95 2.75 0.75 23.35
CA THR A 95 2.38 -0.33 22.43
C THR A 95 0.88 -0.43 22.20
N LEU A 96 0.06 -0.31 23.27
CA LEU A 96 -1.40 -0.35 23.16
C LEU A 96 -1.94 0.81 22.31
N GLN A 97 -1.46 2.03 22.55
CA GLN A 97 -1.87 3.22 21.81
C GLN A 97 -1.44 3.13 20.34
N GLY A 98 -0.22 2.66 20.08
CA GLY A 98 0.28 2.43 18.73
C GLY A 98 -0.57 1.42 17.96
N VAL A 99 -0.89 0.27 18.56
CA VAL A 99 -1.75 -0.76 17.93
C VAL A 99 -3.14 -0.20 17.63
N LEU A 100 -3.78 0.48 18.58
CA LEU A 100 -5.09 1.08 18.37
C LEU A 100 -5.08 2.11 17.23
N PHE A 101 -4.05 2.96 17.19
CA PHE A 101 -3.89 3.96 16.15
C PHE A 101 -3.70 3.32 14.77
N CYS A 102 -2.88 2.26 14.66
CA CYS A 102 -2.71 1.50 13.41
C CYS A 102 -4.02 0.85 12.95
N LEU A 103 -4.80 0.27 13.87
CA LEU A 103 -6.10 -0.34 13.53
C LEU A 103 -7.07 0.72 12.97
N VAL A 104 -7.21 1.85 13.66
CA VAL A 104 -8.05 2.96 13.19
C VAL A 104 -7.56 3.49 11.85
N TRP A 105 -6.24 3.69 11.70
CA TRP A 105 -5.62 4.15 10.46
C TRP A 105 -5.96 3.25 9.26
N PHE A 106 -5.78 1.93 9.37
CA PHE A 106 -6.05 1.02 8.25
C PHE A 106 -7.53 0.87 7.93
N ILE A 107 -8.41 0.94 8.93
CA ILE A 107 -9.86 0.99 8.71
C ILE A 107 -10.20 2.25 7.90
N LEU A 108 -9.71 3.42 8.32
CA LEU A 108 -9.95 4.67 7.59
C LEU A 108 -9.36 4.63 6.19
N LEU A 109 -8.14 4.12 6.03
CA LEU A 109 -7.47 3.99 4.74
C LEU A 109 -8.31 3.15 3.76
N SER A 110 -8.83 2.00 4.22
CA SER A 110 -9.68 1.15 3.38
C SER A 110 -11.00 1.83 2.96
N ARG A 111 -11.50 2.78 3.77
CA ARG A 111 -12.74 3.54 3.49
C ARG A 111 -12.48 4.73 2.57
N LEU A 112 -11.40 5.47 2.78
CA LEU A 112 -11.01 6.59 1.93
C LEU A 112 -10.74 6.12 0.51
N ASN A 113 -10.10 4.96 0.35
CA ASN A 113 -9.86 4.43 -1.00
C ASN A 113 -11.15 3.99 -1.73
N GLN A 114 -12.26 3.76 -1.02
CA GLN A 114 -13.55 3.44 -1.66
C GLN A 114 -14.19 4.64 -2.33
N THR A 115 -13.90 5.87 -1.89
CA THR A 115 -14.55 7.08 -2.41
C THR A 115 -13.92 7.62 -3.69
N ASP A 116 -12.72 7.15 -4.04
CA ASP A 116 -11.95 7.64 -5.18
C ASP A 116 -12.25 6.89 -6.50
N TYR A 117 -13.11 5.87 -6.48
CA TYR A 117 -13.51 5.02 -7.62
C TYR A 117 -15.03 4.93 -7.77
#